data_AF-A0A5N6ZLY7-F1
#
_entry.id   AF-A0A5N6ZLY7-F1
#
_cell.length_a   1.000
_cell.length_b   1.000
_cell.length_c   1.000
_cell.angle_alpha   90.00
_cell.angle_beta   90.00
_cell.angle_gamma   90.00
#
_symmetry.space_group_name_H-M   'P 1'
#
loop_
_entity.id
_entity.type
_entity.pdbx_description
1 polymer ?
#
loop_
_entity_poly.entity_id
_entity_poly.type
_entity_poly.pdbx_seq_one_letter_code
_entity_poly.pdbx_strand_id
1 'polypeptide(L)' 'MLETQIDNYDTVEDAIKFMTAAEFAENPIGTDFDVEVMVTAIQNGLDESVLKKRKEIGRRGMPDLAKSDD' A
#
# COMPACT_ATOMS: atom_id res chain seq x y z
N MET A 1 6.70 18.50 0.74
CA MET A 1 6.44 17.16 1.30
C MET A 1 7.32 16.18 0.56
N LEU A 2 8.11 15.38 1.26
CA LEU A 2 8.86 14.27 0.68
C LEU A 2 8.01 13.01 0.91
N GLU A 3 7.57 12.37 -0.17
CA GLU A 3 6.88 11.08 -0.10
C GLU A 3 7.90 9.97 -0.35
N THR A 4 7.89 8.96 0.50
CA THR A 4 8.76 7.78 0.39
C THR A 4 7.93 6.57 0.01
N GLN A 5 8.37 5.84 -1.00
CA GLN A 5 7.72 4.60 -1.44
C GLN A 5 8.59 3.40 -1.04
N ILE A 6 7.95 2.32 -0.61
CA ILE A 6 8.60 1.04 -0.32
C ILE A 6 8.16 0.04 -1.38
N ASP A 7 9.13 -0.60 -2.02
CA ASP A 7 8.89 -1.72 -2.93
C ASP A 7 8.74 -3.01 -2.12
N ASN A 8 7.56 -3.63 -2.20
CA ASN A 8 7.23 -4.85 -1.49
C ASN A 8 7.28 -6.10 -2.40
N TYR A 9 7.76 -5.96 -3.64
CA TYR A 9 7.86 -7.07 -4.59
C TYR A 9 9.22 -7.78 -4.49
N ASP A 10 9.20 -9.10 -4.67
CA ASP A 10 10.42 -9.92 -4.65
C ASP A 10 11.28 -9.70 -5.92
N THR A 11 10.65 -9.26 -7.02
CA THR A 11 11.31 -8.99 -8.30
C THR A 11 10.86 -7.67 -8.91
N VAL A 12 11.75 -7.09 -9.72
CA VAL A 12 11.46 -5.86 -10.47
C VAL A 12 10.33 -6.10 -11.48
N GLU A 13 10.31 -7.29 -12.10
CA GLU A 13 9.28 -7.70 -13.05
C GLU A 13 7.89 -7.72 -12.42
N ASP A 14 7.77 -8.19 -11.17
CA ASP A 14 6.50 -8.20 -10.44
C ASP A 14 6.03 -6.77 -10.11
N ALA A 15 6.95 -5.88 -9.72
CA ALA A 15 6.64 -4.47 -9.50
C ALA A 15 6.13 -3.81 -10.78
N ILE A 16 6.80 -4.03 -11.92
CA ILE A 16 6.38 -3.51 -13.24
C ILE A 16 5.01 -4.06 -13.62
N LYS A 17 4.79 -5.36 -13.42
CA LYS A 17 3.52 -6.01 -13.71
C LYS A 17 2.38 -5.37 -12.92
N PHE A 18 2.60 -5.04 -11.65
CA PHE A 18 1.61 -4.35 -10.84
C PHE A 18 1.38 -2.90 -11.29
N MET A 19 2.45 -2.14 -11.55
CA MET A 19 2.33 -0.75 -12.01
C MET A 19 1.62 -0.60 -13.36
N THR A 20 1.56 -1.68 -14.16
CA THR A 20 0.83 -1.73 -15.43
C THR A 20 -0.56 -2.36 -15.32
N ALA A 21 -0.96 -2.79 -14.13
CA ALA A 21 -2.24 -3.45 -13.87
C ALA A 21 -3.40 -2.46 -13.66
N ALA A 22 -4.63 -2.98 -13.74
CA ALA A 22 -5.85 -2.18 -13.62
C ALA A 22 -6.02 -1.60 -12.21
N GLU A 23 -5.60 -2.35 -11.18
CA GLU A 23 -5.63 -1.97 -9.78
C GLU A 23 -4.77 -0.73 -9.51
N PHE A 24 -3.59 -0.65 -10.13
CA PHE A 24 -2.73 0.51 -10.02
C PHE A 24 -3.30 1.70 -10.81
N ALA A 25 -3.85 1.46 -12.01
CA ALA A 25 -4.50 2.50 -12.79
C ALA A 25 -5.74 3.09 -12.09
N GLU A 26 -6.48 2.29 -11.33
CA GLU A 26 -7.60 2.74 -10.52
C GLU A 26 -7.15 3.52 -9.29
N ASN A 27 -6.08 3.06 -8.63
CA ASN A 27 -5.56 3.68 -7.42
C ASN A 27 -4.02 3.64 -7.38
N PRO A 28 -3.34 4.72 -7.81
CA PRO A 28 -1.87 4.80 -7.75
C PRO A 28 -1.36 5.29 -6.39
N ILE A 29 -2.25 5.74 -5.50
CA ILE A 29 -1.90 6.33 -4.19
C ILE A 29 -1.75 5.24 -3.13
N GLY A 30 -2.62 4.22 -3.18
CA GLY A 30 -2.59 3.07 -2.29
C GLY A 30 -3.73 3.04 -1.27
N THR A 31 -3.51 2.27 -0.20
CA THR A 31 -4.45 2.07 0.92
C THR A 31 -3.81 2.56 2.21
N ASP A 32 -4.64 2.80 3.22
CA ASP A 32 -4.12 3.10 4.56
C ASP A 32 -3.36 1.89 5.11
N PHE A 33 -2.26 2.19 5.80
CA PHE A 33 -1.44 1.21 6.50
C PHE A 33 -1.61 1.39 8.00
N ASP A 34 -2.03 0.33 8.68
CA ASP A 34 -2.21 0.30 10.12
C ASP A 34 -1.23 -0.70 10.74
N VAL A 35 -0.25 -0.18 11.47
CA VAL A 35 0.81 -0.99 12.10
C VAL A 35 0.23 -2.00 13.09
N GLU A 36 -0.79 -1.63 13.87
CA GLU A 36 -1.33 -2.50 14.92
C GLU A 36 -2.06 -3.70 14.31
N VAL A 37 -2.73 -3.49 13.18
CA VAL A 37 -3.32 -4.57 12.39
C VAL A 37 -2.24 -5.51 11.86
N MET A 38 -1.12 -4.98 11.35
CA MET A 38 -0.02 -5.80 10.83
C MET A 38 0.65 -6.62 11.94
N VAL A 39 0.96 -5.99 13.07
CA VAL A 39 1.57 -6.66 14.23
C VAL A 39 0.67 -7.80 14.73
N THR A 40 -0.63 -7.53 14.86
CA THR A 40 -1.60 -8.54 15.28
C THR A 40 -1.65 -9.71 14.30
N ALA A 41 -1.63 -9.44 13.00
CA ALA A 41 -1.65 -10.49 11.97
C ALA A 41 -0.37 -11.35 11.99
N ILE A 42 0.80 -10.73 12.19
CA ILE A 42 2.08 -11.45 12.37
C ILE A 42 2.03 -12.34 13.61
N GLN A 43 1.55 -11.82 14.74
CA GLN A 43 1.44 -12.57 16.00
C GLN A 43 0.48 -13.77 15.90
N ASN A 44 -0.55 -13.65 15.06
CA ASN A 44 -1.49 -14.74 14.76
C ASN A 44 -0.94 -15.75 13.74
N GLY A 45 0.29 -15.58 13.26
CA GLY A 45 0.95 -16.50 12.33
C GLY A 45 0.49 -16.36 10.88
N LEU A 46 -0.03 -15.20 10.48
CA LEU A 46 -0.35 -14.95 9.08
C LEU A 46 0.93 -14.92 8.24
N ASP A 47 0.89 -15.55 7.07
CA ASP A 47 2.01 -15.58 6.14
C ASP A 47 2.38 -14.18 5.63
N GLU A 48 3.67 -13.87 5.59
CA GLU A 48 4.19 -12.56 5.20
C GLU A 48 3.79 -12.17 3.76
N SER A 49 3.68 -13.15 2.85
CA SER A 49 3.25 -12.87 1.47
C SER A 49 1.81 -12.36 1.40
N VAL A 50 0.98 -12.63 2.41
CA VAL A 50 -0.37 -12.08 2.52
C VAL A 50 -0.30 -10.63 2.99
N LEU A 51 0.59 -10.32 3.95
CA LEU A 51 0.77 -8.97 4.48
C LEU A 51 1.33 -7.98 3.45
N LYS A 52 2.16 -8.47 2.53
CA LYS A 52 2.73 -7.66 1.43
C LYS A 52 1.72 -7.30 0.34
N LYS A 53 0.54 -7.94 0.32
CA LYS A 53 -0.51 -7.64 -0.68
C LYS A 53 -1.28 -6.41 -0.28
N ARG A 54 -1.38 -5.47 -1.22
CA ARG A 54 -2.22 -4.27 -1.05
C ARG A 54 -3.68 -4.67 -0.90
N LYS A 55 -4.36 -4.07 0.08
CA LYS A 55 -5.82 -4.13 0.19
C LYS A 55 -6.43 -3.17 -0.83
N GLU A 56 -7.18 -3.72 -1.80
CA GLU A 56 -7.86 -2.90 -2.80
C GLU A 56 -9.08 -2.20 -2.19
N ILE A 57 -9.11 -0.87 -2.31
CA ILE A 57 -10.18 0.01 -1.81
C ILE A 57 -10.87 0.79 -2.93
N GLY A 58 -10.49 0.52 -4.19
CA GLY A 58 -10.92 1.29 -5.36
C GLY A 58 -10.25 2.67 -5.42
N ARG A 59 -10.88 3.58 -6.18
CA ARG A 59 -10.37 4.94 -6.43
C ARG A 59 -10.12 5.72 -5.15
N ARG A 60 -8.92 6.30 -5.05
CA ARG A 60 -8.51 7.19 -3.97
C ARG A 60 -8.18 8.58 -4.53
N GLY A 61 -8.73 9.62 -3.90
CA GLY A 61 -8.37 11.00 -4.21
C GLY A 61 -7.03 11.39 -3.58
N MET A 62 -6.42 12.45 -4.08
CA MET A 62 -5.24 13.03 -3.44
C MET A 62 -5.57 13.40 -1.98
N PRO A 63 -4.68 13.09 -1.02
CA PRO A 63 -4.89 13.50 0.36
C PRO A 63 -5.00 15.03 0.47
N ASP A 64 -5.83 15.52 1.39
CA ASP A 64 -5.90 16.94 1.74
C ASP A 64 -4.69 17.30 2.60
N LEU A 65 -3.64 17.80 1.95
CA LEU A 65 -2.36 18.13 2.58
C LEU A 65 -2.33 19.54 3.20
N ALA A 66 -3.43 20.28 3.16
CA ALA A 66 -3.50 21.68 3.57
C ALA A 66 -3.92 21.89 5.04
N LYS A 67 -4.28 20.83 5.77
CA LYS A 67 -4.50 20.94 7.22
C LYS A 67 -3.19 20.68 7.95
N SER A 68 -2.46 21.74 8.23
CA SER A 68 -1.62 21.76 9.43
C SER A 68 -2.58 21.70 10.61
N ASP A 69 -2.49 20.65 11.41
CA ASP A 69 -3.11 20.63 12.74
C ASP A 69 -2.37 21.67 13.60
N ASP A 70 -2.90 22.89 13.63
CA ASP A 70 -2.64 23.89 14.69
C ASP A 70 -3.53 23.59 15.91
#